data_AF-O04898-F1
#
_entry.id   AF-O04898-F1
#
_cell.length_a   1.000
_cell.length_b   1.000
_cell.length_c   1.000
_cell.angle_alpha   90.00
_cell.angle_beta   90.00
_cell.angle_gamma   90.00
#
_symmetry.space_group_name_H-M   'P 1'
#
loop_
_entity.id
_entity.type
_entity.pdbx_description
1 polymer ?
#
loop_
_entity_poly.entity_id
_entity_poly.type
_entity_poly.pdbx_seq_one_letter_code
_entity_poly.pdbx_strand_id
1 'polypeptide(L)'
;SNPLGTTMDRDTLRTLVSFVNEKKMHLVCDEVFSGTVFDKPSYVSVAEVIQDDPYCDRDLIHIAYSLSKDLGVPGFRVGVIYSYNDAVVSCARKMSSFGLV
;
A
#
# COMPACT_ATOMS: atom_id res chain seq x y z
N SER A 1 -5.96 -5.24 8.73
CA SER A 1 -4.99 -6.26 9.18
C SER A 1 -5.64 -7.64 9.09
N ASN A 2 -4.87 -8.69 8.76
CA ASN A 2 -5.35 -10.07 8.66
C ASN A 2 -4.50 -10.96 9.59
N PRO A 3 -5.07 -11.76 10.51
CA PRO A 3 -6.50 -12.08 10.69
C PRO A 3 -7.28 -11.10 11.59
N LEU A 4 -6.63 -10.07 12.12
CA LEU A 4 -7.22 -9.20 13.15
C LEU A 4 -8.46 -8.41 12.69
N GLY A 5 -8.63 -8.17 11.40
CA GLY A 5 -9.75 -7.38 10.85
C GLY A 5 -9.73 -5.90 11.22
N THR A 6 -8.67 -5.42 11.89
CA THR A 6 -8.56 -4.04 12.35
C THR A 6 -7.92 -3.13 11.30
N THR A 7 -8.39 -1.89 11.24
CA THR A 7 -7.75 -0.79 10.51
C THR A 7 -6.65 -0.16 11.37
N MET A 8 -5.58 0.31 10.74
CA MET A 8 -4.54 1.08 11.42
C MET A 8 -5.00 2.54 11.54
N ASP A 9 -4.71 3.18 12.67
CA ASP A 9 -4.95 4.60 12.85
C ASP A 9 -3.87 5.44 12.15
N ARG A 10 -4.21 6.72 11.91
CA ARG A 10 -3.34 7.66 11.19
C ARG A 10 -2.01 7.91 11.92
N ASP A 11 -2.04 7.99 13.25
CA ASP A 11 -0.85 8.30 14.05
C ASP A 11 0.14 7.13 14.08
N THR A 12 -0.36 5.89 14.14
CA THR A 12 0.43 4.68 13.99
C THR A 12 1.09 4.60 12.61
N LEU A 13 0.33 4.86 11.54
CA LEU A 13 0.89 4.89 10.17
C LEU A 13 1.97 5.97 10.04
N ARG A 14 1.74 7.17 10.58
CA ARG A 14 2.72 8.25 10.59
C ARG A 14 4.00 7.85 11.33
N THR A 15 3.86 7.22 12.49
CA THR A 15 5.00 6.75 13.29
C THR A 15 5.81 5.70 12.52
N LEU A 16 5.15 4.77 11.83
CA LEU A 16 5.79 3.79 10.96
C LEU A 16 6.54 4.46 9.81
N VAL A 17 5.90 5.40 9.11
CA VAL A 17 6.51 6.17 8.02
C VAL A 17 7.75 6.93 8.51
N SER A 18 7.68 7.61 9.65
CA SER A 18 8.83 8.31 10.23
C SER A 18 9.97 7.35 10.58
N PHE A 19 9.64 6.18 11.17
CA PHE A 19 10.64 5.17 11.52
C PHE A 19 11.36 4.60 10.29
N VAL A 20 10.63 4.23 9.24
CA VAL A 20 11.25 3.68 8.02
C VAL A 20 12.07 4.74 7.29
N ASN A 21 11.62 6.00 7.30
CA ASN A 21 12.35 7.11 6.69
C ASN A 21 13.68 7.37 7.42
N GLU A 22 13.68 7.36 8.76
CA GLU A 22 14.89 7.51 9.58
C GLU A 22 15.89 6.37 9.33
N LYS A 23 15.39 5.13 9.23
CA LYS A 23 16.22 3.95 9.00
C LYS A 23 16.56 3.69 7.54
N LYS A 24 16.04 4.50 6.61
CA LYS A 24 16.14 4.30 5.15
C LYS A 24 15.71 2.88 4.73
N MET A 25 14.59 2.42 5.28
CA MET A 25 14.00 1.12 4.97
C MET A 25 12.78 1.30 4.09
N HIS A 26 12.49 0.30 3.26
CA HIS A 26 11.27 0.28 2.45
C HIS A 26 10.07 -0.13 3.31
N LEU A 27 8.96 0.58 3.15
CA LEU A 27 7.65 0.24 3.71
C LEU A 27 6.74 -0.26 2.60
N VAL A 28 6.34 -1.53 2.69
CA VAL A 28 5.36 -2.13 1.81
C VAL A 28 4.05 -2.27 2.57
N CYS A 29 3.03 -1.53 2.14
CA CYS A 29 1.69 -1.54 2.71
C CYS A 29 0.78 -2.46 1.87
N ASP A 30 0.37 -3.59 2.43
CA ASP A 30 -0.66 -4.43 1.84
C ASP A 30 -2.05 -3.89 2.21
N GLU A 31 -2.67 -3.23 1.25
CA GLU A 31 -3.95 -2.56 1.38
C GLU A 31 -5.08 -3.38 0.72
N VAL A 32 -4.91 -4.70 0.55
CA VAL A 32 -5.90 -5.58 -0.12
C VAL A 32 -7.30 -5.60 0.52
N PHE A 33 -7.43 -5.13 1.76
CA PHE A 33 -8.71 -5.03 2.49
C PHE A 33 -9.20 -3.57 2.62
N SER A 34 -8.66 -2.63 1.83
CA SER A 34 -9.03 -1.21 1.91
C SER A 34 -10.52 -0.97 1.70
N GLY A 35 -11.18 -1.79 0.87
CA GLY A 35 -12.61 -1.67 0.56
C GLY A 35 -13.54 -2.45 1.50
N THR A 36 -13.00 -3.24 2.44
CA THR A 36 -13.80 -4.08 3.36
C THR A 36 -13.91 -3.49 4.77
N VAL A 37 -13.93 -2.17 4.91
CA VAL A 37 -14.11 -1.50 6.20
C VAL A 37 -15.60 -1.22 6.42
N PHE A 38 -16.21 -1.98 7.33
CA PHE A 38 -17.65 -1.97 7.57
C PHE A 38 -18.08 -1.13 8.78
N ASP A 39 -17.12 -0.72 9.62
CA ASP A 39 -17.37 0.05 10.84
C ASP A 39 -16.24 1.05 11.09
N LYS A 40 -16.46 2.00 12.01
CA LYS A 40 -15.44 2.97 12.43
C LYS A 40 -14.29 2.26 13.16
N PRO A 41 -13.07 2.83 13.13
CA PRO A 41 -12.67 4.07 12.44
C PRO A 41 -12.56 3.90 10.91
N SER A 42 -12.67 5.02 10.18
CA SER A 42 -12.49 5.00 8.73
C SER A 42 -11.10 4.52 8.36
N TYR A 43 -11.02 3.78 7.26
CA TYR A 43 -9.75 3.42 6.66
C TYR A 43 -8.91 4.66 6.33
N VAL A 44 -7.60 4.60 6.59
CA VAL A 44 -6.61 5.60 6.18
C VAL A 44 -5.56 4.89 5.37
N SER A 45 -5.38 5.29 4.11
CA SER A 45 -4.31 4.76 3.27
C SER A 45 -2.96 5.39 3.65
N VAL A 46 -1.87 4.64 3.47
CA VAL A 46 -0.52 5.21 3.60
C VAL A 46 -0.30 6.36 2.61
N ALA A 47 -0.99 6.35 1.46
CA ALA A 47 -0.92 7.42 0.47
C ALA A 47 -1.40 8.77 1.01
N GLU A 48 -2.39 8.78 1.90
CA GLU A 48 -2.86 10.03 2.54
C GLU A 48 -1.83 10.53 3.54
N VAL A 49 -1.24 9.63 4.33
CA VAL A 49 -0.27 9.98 5.37
C VAL A 49 0.99 10.64 4.78
N ILE A 50 1.47 10.13 3.65
CA ILE A 50 2.66 10.70 2.97
C ILE A 50 2.35 11.96 2.16
N GLN A 51 1.08 12.23 1.83
CA GLN A 51 0.69 13.51 1.23
C GLN A 51 0.77 14.63 2.27
N ASP A 52 0.44 14.32 3.52
CA ASP A 52 0.50 15.25 4.65
C ASP A 52 1.94 15.47 5.17
N ASP A 53 2.90 14.60 4.84
CA ASP A 53 4.30 14.70 5.28
C ASP A 53 5.27 14.99 4.10
N PRO A 54 5.70 16.26 3.92
CA PRO A 54 6.59 16.64 2.82
C PRO A 54 8.04 16.19 3.01
N TYR A 55 8.43 15.70 4.20
CA TYR A 55 9.81 15.29 4.50
C TYR A 55 10.03 13.78 4.35
N CYS A 56 8.97 13.02 4.04
CA CYS A 56 9.06 11.60 3.77
C CYS A 56 9.70 11.34 2.41
N ASP A 57 10.71 10.46 2.38
CA ASP A 57 11.19 9.89 1.12
C ASP A 57 10.13 8.94 0.55
N ARG A 58 9.48 9.38 -0.53
CA ARG A 58 8.40 8.62 -1.16
C ARG A 58 8.93 7.37 -1.87
N ASP A 59 10.21 7.35 -2.26
CA ASP A 59 10.83 6.23 -2.96
C ASP A 59 10.92 4.96 -2.11
N LEU A 60 10.75 5.11 -0.78
CA LEU A 60 10.72 4.03 0.18
C LEU A 60 9.32 3.43 0.39
N ILE A 61 8.27 4.05 -0.16
CA ILE A 61 6.87 3.67 0.11
C ILE A 61 6.27 2.94 -1.10
N HIS A 62 5.70 1.76 -0.83
CA HIS A 62 5.09 0.90 -1.82
C HIS A 62 3.74 0.36 -1.29
N ILE A 63 2.75 0.28 -2.16
CA ILE A 63 1.41 -0.21 -1.86
C ILE A 63 1.14 -1.45 -2.72
N ALA A 64 0.67 -2.52 -2.09
CA ALA A 64 0.19 -3.72 -2.75
C ALA A 64 -1.33 -3.80 -2.59
N TYR A 65 -2.03 -4.07 -3.69
CA TYR A 65 -3.49 -4.12 -3.72
C TYR A 65 -4.00 -5.28 -4.60
N SER A 66 -5.23 -5.75 -4.34
CA SER A 66 -5.90 -6.73 -5.19
C SER A 66 -7.42 -6.64 -5.07
N LEU A 67 -8.11 -6.89 -6.19
CA LEU A 67 -9.58 -6.95 -6.24
C LEU A 67 -10.18 -8.21 -5.61
N SER A 68 -9.34 -9.14 -5.16
CA SER A 68 -9.76 -10.46 -4.68
C SER A 68 -10.65 -10.39 -3.44
N LYS A 69 -10.45 -9.39 -2.58
CA LYS A 69 -11.13 -9.28 -1.28
C LYS A 69 -12.22 -8.22 -1.29
N ASP A 70 -11.97 -7.09 -1.93
CA ASP A 70 -12.94 -5.98 -2.00
C ASP A 70 -14.13 -6.30 -2.92
N LEU A 71 -13.87 -6.87 -4.10
CA LEU A 71 -14.93 -7.19 -5.09
C LEU A 71 -15.29 -8.68 -5.12
N GLY A 72 -14.64 -9.52 -4.32
CA GLY A 72 -14.92 -10.95 -4.26
C GLY A 72 -14.63 -11.68 -5.58
N VAL A 73 -13.71 -11.16 -6.42
CA VAL A 73 -13.34 -11.75 -7.72
C VAL A 73 -11.93 -12.35 -7.76
N PRO A 74 -11.57 -13.27 -6.83
CA PRO A 74 -10.22 -13.87 -6.81
C PRO A 74 -9.90 -14.66 -8.09
N GLY A 75 -10.92 -15.10 -8.83
CA GLY A 75 -10.76 -15.84 -10.09
C GLY A 75 -10.10 -15.03 -11.21
N PHE A 76 -10.22 -13.71 -11.20
CA PHE A 76 -9.65 -12.83 -12.23
C PHE A 76 -8.16 -12.53 -12.03
N ARG A 77 -7.61 -12.85 -10.86
CA ARG A 77 -6.17 -12.70 -10.53
C ARG A 77 -5.61 -11.29 -10.78
N VAL A 78 -6.41 -10.27 -10.46
CA VAL A 78 -6.00 -8.87 -10.56
C VAL A 78 -5.25 -8.45 -9.30
N GLY A 79 -3.95 -8.24 -9.44
CA GLY A 79 -3.07 -7.65 -8.42
C GLY A 79 -2.44 -6.37 -8.97
N VAL A 80 -2.28 -5.38 -8.10
CA VAL A 80 -1.72 -4.08 -8.43
C VAL A 80 -0.57 -3.81 -7.47
N ILE A 81 0.57 -3.40 -8.02
CA ILE A 81 1.68 -2.83 -7.26
C ILE A 81 1.72 -1.35 -7.61
N TYR A 82 1.60 -0.51 -6.60
CA TYR A 82 1.70 0.93 -6.73
C TYR A 82 2.91 1.40 -5.93
N SER A 83 3.84 2.09 -6.57
CA SER A 83 5.04 2.60 -5.92
C SER A 83 5.34 3.98 -6.45
N TYR A 84 5.86 4.85 -5.59
CA TYR A 84 6.35 6.16 -5.97
C TYR A 84 7.77 6.12 -6.56
N ASN A 85 8.46 4.99 -6.43
CA ASN A 85 9.82 4.80 -6.94
C ASN A 85 9.77 4.28 -8.39
N ASP A 86 10.21 5.11 -9.33
CA ASP A 86 10.21 4.77 -10.77
C ASP A 86 11.04 3.53 -11.10
N ALA A 87 12.14 3.28 -10.37
CA ALA A 87 12.96 2.09 -10.59
C ALA A 87 12.21 0.82 -10.17
N VAL A 88 11.48 0.87 -9.05
CA VAL A 88 10.62 -0.23 -8.59
C VAL A 88 9.47 -0.45 -9.56
N VAL A 89 8.80 0.61 -10.03
CA VAL A 89 7.71 0.51 -11.02
C VAL A 89 8.21 -0.12 -12.33
N SER A 90 9.35 0.33 -12.84
CA SER A 90 9.96 -0.21 -14.07
C SER A 90 10.31 -1.69 -13.94
N CYS A 91 10.91 -2.07 -12.80
CA CYS A 91 11.25 -3.46 -12.51
C CYS A 91 10.00 -4.33 -12.35
N ALA A 92 9.03 -3.89 -11.55
CA ALA A 92 7.77 -4.58 -11.33
C ALA A 92 6.99 -4.79 -12.65
N ARG A 93 6.98 -3.79 -13.53
CA ARG A 93 6.36 -3.91 -14.86
C ARG A 93 7.06 -4.96 -15.72
N LYS A 94 8.40 -5.01 -15.73
CA LYS A 94 9.18 -6.03 -16.46
C LYS A 94 8.96 -7.44 -15.89
N MET A 95 8.80 -7.56 -14.58
CA MET A 95 8.51 -8.83 -13.91
C MET A 95 7.05 -9.26 -14.04
N SER A 96 6.13 -8.32 -14.31
CA SER A 96 4.74 -8.66 -14.60
C SER A 96 4.67 -9.33 -15.97
N SER A 97 4.37 -10.64 -15.97
CA SER A 97 4.34 -11.49 -17.18
C SER A 97 3.30 -11.07 -18.24
N PHE A 98 2.49 -10.05 -17.95
CA PHE A 98 1.51 -9.43 -18.83
C PHE A 98 1.67 -7.91 -18.88
N GLY A 99 2.92 -7.42 -18.96
CA GLY A 99 3.15 -6.08 -19.47
C GLY A 99 2.68 -6.02 -20.92
N LEU A 100 1.40 -5.66 -21.13
CA LEU A 100 0.92 -5.25 -22.44
C LEU A 100 1.90 -4.16 -22.92
N VAL A 101 2.56 -4.47 -24.04
CA VAL A 101 3.28 -3.49 -24.85
C VAL A 101 2.27 -2.51 -25.41
#